data_AF-A0A1G5Z397-F1
#
_entry.id   AF-A0A1G5Z397-F1
#
_cell.length_a   1.000
_cell.length_b   1.000
_cell.length_c   1.000
_cell.angle_alpha   90.00
_cell.angle_beta   90.00
_cell.angle_gamma   90.00
#
_symmetry.space_group_name_H-M   'P 1'
#
loop_
_entity.id
_entity.type
_entity.pdbx_description
1 polymer ?
#
loop_
_entity_poly.entity_id
_entity_poly.type
_entity_poly.pdbx_seq_one_letter_code
_entity_poly.pdbx_strand_id
1 'polypeptide(L)' 'MAKALTIGAPRHPAMTTAYEQECRDMLVPHLDAVLDKAEAAGWDRGQAASALMYLAAMRLKPA' A
#
# COMPACT_ATOMS: atom_id res chain seq x y z
N MET A 1 -0.36 -4.28 -20.84
CA MET A 1 -1.25 -3.18 -20.41
C MET A 1 -1.17 -3.10 -18.90
N ALA A 2 -0.74 -1.97 -18.34
CA ALA A 2 -0.78 -1.78 -16.89
C ALA A 2 -2.26 -1.72 -16.49
N LYS A 3 -2.75 -2.77 -15.82
CA LYS A 3 -4.05 -2.75 -15.17
C LYS A 3 -4.06 -1.52 -14.26
N ALA A 4 -4.96 -0.59 -14.49
CA ALA A 4 -5.09 0.58 -13.64
C ALA A 4 -5.33 0.07 -12.22
N LEU A 5 -4.34 0.25 -11.35
CA LEU A 5 -4.47 -0.06 -9.94
C LEU A 5 -5.36 1.05 -9.37
N THR A 6 -6.65 0.76 -9.22
CA THR A 6 -7.64 1.71 -8.72
C THR A 6 -8.13 1.24 -7.36
N ILE A 7 -8.06 2.11 -6.36
CA ILE A 7 -8.61 1.85 -5.02
C ILE A 7 -10.11 2.14 -5.07
N GLY A 8 -10.93 1.12 -4.85
CA GLY A 8 -12.39 1.25 -4.79
C GLY A 8 -12.87 1.95 -3.51
N ALA A 9 -14.10 2.47 -3.55
CA ALA A 9 -14.74 2.98 -2.34
C ALA A 9 -15.03 1.84 -1.34
N PRO A 10 -14.88 2.07 -0.02
CA PRO A 10 -15.18 1.06 0.98
C PRO A 10 -16.67 0.68 0.95
N ARG A 11 -16.96 -0.60 1.15
CA ARG A 11 -18.32 -1.15 1.25
C ARG A 11 -18.76 -1.31 2.70
N HIS A 12 -17.81 -1.30 3.64
CA HIS A 12 -18.08 -1.45 5.07
C HIS A 12 -17.91 -0.14 5.84
N PRO A 13 -18.64 0.06 6.95
CA PRO A 13 -18.43 1.21 7.82
C PRO A 13 -17.01 1.22 8.40
N ALA A 14 -16.44 2.43 8.52
CA ALA A 14 -15.21 2.64 9.25
C ALA A 14 -15.32 2.06 10.67
N MET A 15 -14.19 1.61 11.23
CA MET A 15 -14.07 0.94 12.55
C MET A 15 -14.54 -0.51 12.63
N THR A 16 -15.01 -1.11 11.53
CA THR A 16 -15.29 -2.56 11.48
C THR A 16 -14.06 -3.35 11.07
N THR A 17 -13.93 -4.60 11.55
CA THR A 17 -12.89 -5.52 11.07
C THR A 17 -13.01 -5.80 9.58
N ALA A 18 -14.24 -5.81 9.05
CA ALA A 18 -14.49 -5.97 7.62
C ALA A 18 -13.93 -4.80 6.79
N TYR A 19 -14.02 -3.56 7.30
CA TYR A 19 -13.40 -2.40 6.67
C TYR A 19 -11.87 -2.49 6.68
N GLU A 20 -11.27 -2.93 7.79
CA GLU A 20 -9.82 -3.13 7.86
C GLU A 20 -9.35 -4.15 6.83
N GLN A 21 -10.03 -5.29 6.74
CA GLN A 21 -9.68 -6.35 5.79
C GLN A 21 -9.85 -5.88 4.34
N GLU A 22 -10.97 -5.23 4.02
CA GLU A 22 -11.21 -4.66 2.70
C GLU A 22 -10.15 -3.63 2.31
N CYS A 23 -9.75 -2.77 3.25
CA CYS A 23 -8.70 -1.79 3.03
C CYS A 23 -7.36 -2.49 2.70
N ARG A 24 -7.01 -3.55 3.42
CA ARG A 24 -5.80 -4.35 3.13
C ARG A 24 -5.87 -4.99 1.76
N ASP A 25 -6.97 -5.69 1.45
CA ASP A 25 -7.15 -6.39 0.18
C ASP A 25 -7.06 -5.41 -1.02
N MET A 26 -7.60 -4.20 -0.86
CA MET A 26 -7.49 -3.16 -1.88
C MET A 26 -6.08 -2.59 -2.04
N LEU A 27 -5.28 -2.52 -0.96
CA LEU A 27 -3.94 -1.91 -0.99
C LEU A 27 -2.82 -2.90 -1.39
N VAL A 28 -2.98 -4.21 -1.14
CA VAL A 28 -1.98 -5.25 -1.47
C VAL A 28 -1.44 -5.12 -2.91
N PRO A 29 -2.26 -5.11 -3.98
CA PRO A 29 -1.72 -5.08 -5.34
C PRO A 29 -1.00 -3.76 -5.67
N HIS A 30 -1.30 -2.67 -4.95
CA HIS A 30 -0.60 -1.40 -5.10
C HIS A 30 0.77 -1.43 -4.42
N LEU A 31 0.85 -2.00 -3.22
CA LEU A 31 2.11 -2.17 -2.49
C LEU A 31 3.05 -3.09 -3.25
N ASP A 32 2.55 -4.23 -3.74
CA ASP A 32 3.36 -5.16 -4.53
C ASP A 32 3.92 -4.49 -5.78
N ALA A 33 3.10 -3.73 -6.53
CA ALA A 33 3.56 -3.03 -7.71
C ALA A 33 4.65 -1.97 -7.43
N VAL A 34 4.68 -1.37 -6.25
CA VAL A 34 5.75 -0.44 -5.85
C VAL A 34 7.02 -1.20 -5.46
N LEU A 35 6.87 -2.28 -4.70
CA LEU A 35 7.99 -3.13 -4.30
C LEU A 35 8.66 -3.80 -5.50
N ASP A 36 7.86 -4.31 -6.44
CA ASP A 36 8.36 -4.92 -7.69
C ASP A 36 9.16 -3.92 -8.53
N LYS A 37 8.72 -2.65 -8.56
CA LYS A 37 9.48 -1.57 -9.25
C LYS A 37 10.78 -1.24 -8.53
N ALA A 38 10.78 -1.22 -7.20
CA ALA A 38 11.99 -0.99 -6.42
C ALA A 38 13.00 -2.13 -6.65
N GLU A 39 12.54 -3.37 -6.56
CA GLU A 39 13.37 -4.56 -6.80
C GLU A 39 13.90 -4.61 -8.24
N ALA A 40 13.06 -4.31 -9.24
CA ALA A 40 13.48 -4.24 -10.64
C ALA A 40 14.52 -3.13 -10.91
N ALA A 41 14.55 -2.08 -10.09
CA ALA A 41 15.57 -1.04 -10.13
C ALA A 41 16.84 -1.41 -9.32
N GLY A 42 16.90 -2.61 -8.73
CA GLY A 42 18.06 -3.13 -7.99
C GLY A 42 18.05 -2.86 -6.50
N TRP A 43 16.95 -2.34 -5.93
CA TRP A 43 16.85 -2.15 -4.48
C TRP A 43 16.54 -3.46 -3.76
N ASP A 44 17.05 -3.61 -2.53
CA ASP A 44 16.61 -4.69 -1.66
C ASP A 44 15.12 -4.53 -1.30
N ARG A 45 14.33 -5.58 -1.55
CA ARG A 45 12.87 -5.55 -1.36
C ARG A 45 12.49 -5.32 0.11
N GLY A 46 13.25 -5.86 1.05
CA GLY A 46 13.00 -5.70 2.49
C GLY A 46 13.25 -4.26 2.98
N GLN A 47 14.34 -3.65 2.50
CA GLN A 47 14.63 -2.24 2.77
C GLN A 47 13.61 -1.32 2.11
N ALA A 48 13.19 -1.62 0.87
CA ALA A 48 12.13 -0.87 0.19
C ALA A 48 10.81 -0.93 0.97
N ALA A 49 10.42 -2.11 1.49
CA ALA A 49 9.24 -2.26 2.33
C ALA A 49 9.33 -1.45 3.64
N SER A 50 10.49 -1.48 4.29
CA SER A 50 10.74 -0.72 5.51
C SER A 50 10.67 0.79 5.28
N ALA A 51 11.24 1.26 4.16
CA ALA A 51 11.16 2.67 3.75
C ALA A 51 9.71 3.09 3.44
N LEU A 52 8.93 2.24 2.75
CA LEU A 52 7.52 2.50 2.48
C LEU A 52 6.71 2.64 3.77
N MET A 53 6.92 1.74 4.73
CA MET A 53 6.26 1.81 6.05
C MET A 53 6.59 3.13 6.77
N TYR A 54 7.87 3.51 6.77
CA TYR A 54 8.31 4.78 7.37
C TYR A 54 7.68 6.00 6.67
N LEU A 55 7.69 6.04 5.34
CA LEU A 55 7.11 7.13 4.56
C LEU A 55 5.59 7.24 4.80
N ALA A 56 4.88 6.12 4.86
CA ALA A 56 3.45 6.10 5.15
C ALA A 56 3.16 6.70 6.53
N ALA A 57 3.91 6.29 7.56
CA ALA A 57 3.75 6.83 8.91
C ALA A 57 4.09 8.32 9.00
N MET A 58 5.14 8.77 8.30
CA MET A 58 5.57 10.18 8.31
C MET A 58 4.54 11.12 7.69
N ARG A 59 3.77 10.68 6.70
CA ARG A 59 2.73 11.50 6.05
C ARG A 59 1.47 11.70 6.90
N LEU A 60 1.30 10.95 7.97
CA LEU A 60 0.20 11.10 8.92
C LEU A 60 0.53 12.09 10.05
N LYS A 61 1.80 12.48 10.19
CA LYS A 61 2.20 13.48 11.17
C LYS A 61 1.90 14.88 10.60
N PRO A 62 1.24 15.77 11.37
CA PRO A 62 1.12 17.17 10.96
C PRO A 62 2.52 17.78 10.85
N ALA A 63 2.71 18.62 9.83
CA ALA A 63 3.95 19.36 9.59
C ALA A 63 4.25 20.36 10.71
#